data_AF-K3ZGR9-F1
#
_entry.id   AF-K3ZGR9-F1
#
_cell.length_a   1.000
_cell.length_b   1.000
_cell.length_c   1.000
_cell.angle_alpha   90.00
_cell.angle_beta   90.00
_cell.angle_gamma   90.00
#
_symmetry.space_group_name_H-M   'P 1'
#
loop_
_entity.id
_entity.type
_entity.pdbx_description
1 polymer ?
#
loop_
_entity_poly.entity_id
_entity_poly.type
_entity_poly.pdbx_seq_one_letter_code
_entity_poly.pdbx_strand_id
1 'polypeptide(L)' 'MVMEAMKMEHVVKVPHAGYVEGLKVTAGQQVFDSSVLFTIKNNTAN' A
#
# COMPACT_ATOMS: atom_id res chain seq x y z
N MET A 1 1.55 3.81 -4.50
CA MET A 1 1.62 2.46 -5.11
C MET A 1 0.65 2.41 -6.28
N VAL A 2 0.94 1.64 -7.33
CA VAL A 2 0.05 1.45 -8.48
C VAL A 2 -0.39 -0.02 -8.51
N MET A 3 -1.67 -0.26 -8.75
CA MET A 3 -2.28 -1.58 -8.85
C MET A 3 -3.06 -1.69 -10.16
N GLU A 4 -3.13 -2.89 -10.72
CA GLU A 4 -4.01 -3.18 -11.85
C GLU A 4 -5.26 -3.92 -11.35
N ALA A 5 -6.44 -3.44 -11.73
CA ALA A 5 -7.70 -4.12 -11.52
C ALA A 5 -8.64 -3.86 -12.69
N MET A 6 -9.27 -4.91 -13.23
CA MET A 6 -10.26 -4.80 -14.32
C MET A 6 -9.76 -4.00 -15.54
N LYS A 7 -8.51 -4.23 -15.97
CA LYS A 7 -7.80 -3.50 -17.05
C LYS A 7 -7.54 -2.00 -16.77
N MET A 8 -7.67 -1.57 -15.53
CA MET A 8 -7.45 -0.19 -15.11
C MET A 8 -6.36 -0.11 -14.04
N GLU A 9 -5.49 0.89 -14.18
CA GLU A 9 -4.51 1.24 -13.17
C GLU A 9 -5.15 2.08 -12.06
N HIS A 10 -4.86 1.72 -10.82
CA HIS A 10 -5.35 2.38 -9.62
C HIS A 10 -4.18 2.85 -8.78
N VAL A 11 -4.17 4.12 -8.41
CA VAL A 11 -3.13 4.69 -7.55
C VAL A 11 -3.60 4.65 -6.10
N VAL A 12 -2.94 3.80 -5.31
CA VAL A 12 -3.12 3.79 -3.85
C VAL A 12 -2.24 4.87 -3.23
N LYS A 13 -2.90 5.80 -2.54
CA LYS A 13 -2.29 6.92 -1.81
C LYS A 13 -2.37 6.66 -0.31
N VAL A 14 -1.41 7.22 0.41
CA VAL A 14 -1.39 7.16 1.87
C VAL A 14 -2.51 8.05 2.45
N PRO A 15 -3.25 7.60 3.46
CA PRO A 15 -4.30 8.41 4.09
C PRO A 15 -3.75 9.55 4.95
N HIS A 16 -2.51 9.43 5.43
CA HIS A 16 -1.82 10.43 6.25
C HIS A 16 -0.30 10.37 6.02
N ALA A 17 0.41 11.38 6.50
CA ALA A 17 1.87 11.39 6.51
C ALA A 17 2.42 10.37 7.52
N GLY A 18 3.57 9.77 7.21
CA GLY A 18 4.22 8.76 8.04
C GLY A 18 5.33 8.04 7.28
N TYR A 19 5.86 6.97 7.86
CA TYR A 19 6.89 6.13 7.26
C TYR A 19 6.33 4.76 6.90
N VAL A 20 6.76 4.19 5.78
CA VAL A 20 6.37 2.83 5.40
C VAL A 20 7.09 1.84 6.33
N GLU A 21 6.32 1.03 7.06
CA GLU A 21 6.81 -0.03 7.94
C GLU A 21 6.38 -1.38 7.35
N GLY A 22 7.24 -1.94 6.48
CA GLY A 22 7.00 -3.23 5.85
C GLY A 22 6.10 -3.17 4.61
N LEU A 23 6.69 -3.56 3.47
CA LEU A 23 5.99 -3.83 2.21
C LEU A 23 5.76 -5.35 2.11
N LYS A 24 4.51 -5.79 2.08
CA LYS A 24 4.13 -7.22 2.11
C LYS A 24 3.82 -7.81 0.74
N VAL A 25 4.10 -7.06 -0.31
CA VAL A 25 3.73 -7.40 -1.68
C VAL A 25 4.91 -7.17 -2.63
N THR A 26 5.01 -8.00 -3.65
CA THR A 26 5.99 -7.85 -4.73
C THR A 26 5.31 -7.39 -6.01
N ALA A 27 6.05 -6.74 -6.91
CA ALA A 27 5.51 -6.34 -8.21
C ALA A 27 4.97 -7.55 -8.99
N GLY A 28 3.80 -7.41 -9.62
CA GLY A 28 3.12 -8.49 -10.34
C GLY A 28 2.40 -9.51 -9.44
N GLN A 29 2.51 -9.41 -8.11
CA GLN A 29 1.77 -10.28 -7.20
C GLN A 29 0.27 -9.97 -7.26
N GLN A 30 -0.54 -11.02 -7.42
CA GLN A 30 -1.99 -10.92 -7.30
C GLN A 30 -2.40 -10.75 -5.84
N VAL A 31 -3.25 -9.77 -5.58
CA VAL A 31 -3.79 -9.45 -4.25
C VAL A 31 -5.31 -9.45 -4.31
N PHE A 32 -5.95 -9.78 -3.19
CA PHE A 32 -7.40 -9.84 -3.06
C PHE A 32 -7.91 -8.74 -2.14
N ASP A 33 -9.22 -8.48 -2.18
CA ASP A 33 -9.88 -7.61 -1.22
C ASP A 33 -9.48 -7.98 0.22
N SER A 34 -9.19 -6.98 1.06
CA SER A 34 -8.65 -7.09 2.42
C SER A 34 -7.17 -7.47 2.58
N SER A 35 -6.42 -7.69 1.48
CA SER A 35 -4.97 -7.94 1.58
C SER A 35 -4.22 -6.72 2.11
N VAL A 36 -3.32 -6.93 3.08
CA VAL A 36 -2.44 -5.87 3.59
C VAL A 36 -1.27 -5.67 2.63
N LEU A 37 -1.20 -4.51 1.98
CA LEU A 37 -0.14 -4.17 1.02
C LEU A 37 1.13 -3.67 1.73
N PHE A 38 0.96 -2.71 2.64
CA PHE A 38 2.02 -2.14 3.46
C PHE A 38 1.42 -1.48 4.71
N THR A 39 2.23 -1.33 5.76
CA THR A 39 1.83 -0.59 6.96
C THR A 39 2.48 0.79 6.96
N ILE A 40 1.80 1.79 7.52
CA ILE A 40 2.36 3.13 7.72
C ILE A 40 2.48 3.37 9.23
N LYS A 41 3.68 3.71 9.67
CA LYS A 41 3.95 4.16 11.03
C LYS A 41 3.83 5.68 11.11
N ASN A 42 3.07 6.16 12.08
CA ASN A 42 2.97 7.58 12.35
C ASN A 42 4.30 8.13 12.88
N ASN A 43 4.74 9.25 12.33
CA ASN A 43 5.86 10.00 12.87
C ASN A 43 5.37 10.82 14.07
N THR A 44 5.04 10.15 15.17
CA THR A 44 4.87 10.82 16.44
C THR A 44 6.23 10.84 17.11
N ALA A 45 7.00 11.91 16.89
CA ALA A 45 8.12 12.23 17.77
C ALA A 45 7.54 12.41 19.18
N ASN A 46 7.86 11.50 20.09
CA ASN A 46 7.63 11.69 21.51
C ASN A 46 8.88 12.31 22.12
#